data_AF-A0A517TR56-F1
#
_entry.id   AF-A0A517TR56-F1
#
_cell.length_a   1.000
_cell.length_b   1.000
_cell.length_c   1.000
_cell.angle_alpha   90.00
_cell.angle_beta   90.00
_cell.angle_gamma   90.00
#
_symmetry.space_group_name_H-M   'P 1'
#
loop_
_entity.id
_entity.type
_entity.pdbx_description
1 polymer ?
#
loop_
_entity_poly.entity_id
_entity_poly.type
_entity_poly.pdbx_seq_one_letter_code
_entity_poly.pdbx_strand_id
1 'polypeptide(L)' 'MDAAFANLLNLPVPFNMVVLIVAISCGLGAIKSVAKQARIYADHEADRRLKRDMIDIGLSAEEAERIIRAPVSHS' A
#
# COMPACT_ATOMS: atom_id res chain seq x y z
N MET A 1 4.28 2.17 26.12
CA MET A 1 5.35 2.51 25.16
C MET A 1 6.07 3.79 25.59
N ASP A 2 6.06 4.09 26.90
CA ASP A 2 6.20 5.46 27.39
C ASP A 2 7.53 5.68 28.13
N ALA A 3 8.03 4.66 28.83
CA ALA A 3 9.30 4.75 29.57
C ALA A 3 10.52 4.90 28.64
N ALA A 4 10.55 4.18 27.52
CA ALA A 4 11.65 4.27 26.56
C ALA A 4 11.68 5.62 25.82
N PHE A 5 10.51 6.16 25.49
CA PHE A 5 10.38 7.45 24.81
C PHE A 5 10.72 8.62 25.73
N ALA A 6 10.31 8.55 27.01
CA ALA A 6 10.67 9.53 28.03
C ALA A 6 12.18 9.55 28.35
N ASN A 7 12.84 8.39 28.31
CA ASN A 7 14.29 8.30 28.48
C ASN A 7 15.07 8.83 27.28
N LEU A 8 14.58 8.63 26.05
CA LEU A 8 15.16 9.22 24.85
C LEU A 8 15.07 10.76 24.86
N LEU A 9 13.95 11.32 25.34
CA LEU A 9 13.75 12.76 25.44
C LEU A 9 14.66 13.46 26.47
N ASN A 10 15.16 12.72 27.46
CA ASN A 10 16.07 13.24 28.49
C ASN A 10 17.56 13.15 28.09
N LEU A 11 17.89 12.65 26.91
CA LEU A 11 19.28 12.68 26.44
C LEU A 11 19.72 14.14 26.15
N PRO A 12 20.97 14.50 26.49
CA PRO A 12 21.51 15.81 26.16
C PRO A 12 21.50 16.03 24.63
N VAL A 13 21.06 17.22 24.21
CA VAL A 13 21.12 17.68 22.81
C VAL A 13 22.60 17.67 22.39
N PRO A 14 22.98 17.08 21.24
CA PRO A 14 22.19 16.83 20.02
C PRO A 14 21.70 15.39 19.80
N PHE A 15 22.10 14.44 20.65
CA PHE A 15 21.86 13.01 20.39
C PHE A 15 20.37 12.64 20.34
N ASN A 16 19.55 13.24 21.21
CA ASN A 16 18.11 13.04 21.25
C ASN A 16 17.42 13.38 19.90
N MET A 17 17.80 14.49 19.27
CA MET A 17 17.22 14.90 17.98
C MET A 17 17.49 13.89 16.87
N VAL A 18 18.71 13.36 16.78
CA VAL A 18 19.07 12.38 15.76
C VAL A 18 18.27 11.09 15.94
N VAL A 19 18.15 10.60 17.17
CA VAL A 19 17.40 9.37 17.45
C VAL A 19 15.91 9.53 17.14
N LEU A 20 15.32 10.69 17.46
CA LEU A 20 13.93 10.97 17.11
C LEU A 20 13.70 11.01 15.59
N ILE A 21 14.60 11.63 14.83
CA ILE A 21 14.50 11.69 13.36
C ILE A 21 14.60 10.27 12.76
N VAL A 22 15.54 9.46 13.24
CA VAL A 22 15.69 8.06 12.79
C VAL A 22 14.45 7.24 13.15
N ALA A 23 13.95 7.36 14.38
CA ALA A 23 12.76 6.64 14.82
C ALA A 23 11.52 6.99 13.98
N ILE A 24 11.30 8.29 13.71
CA ILE A 24 10.18 8.77 12.89
C ILE A 24 10.33 8.32 11.44
N SER A 25 11.53 8.43 10.86
CA SER A 25 11.76 8.03 9.46
C SER A 25 11.60 6.52 9.24
N CYS A 26 12.06 5.68 10.17
CA CYS A 26 11.81 4.25 10.14
C CYS A 26 10.31 3.93 10.23
N GLY A 27 9.58 4.58 11.14
CA GLY A 27 8.13 4.40 11.28
C GLY A 27 7.36 4.78 10.01
N LEU A 28 7.66 5.94 9.44
CA LEU A 28 7.05 6.40 8.18
C LEU A 28 7.40 5.49 7.01
N GLY A 29 8.63 4.96 6.96
CA GLY A 29 9.07 4.00 5.94
C GLY A 29 8.24 2.71 5.97
N ALA A 30 8.00 2.16 7.17
CA ALA A 30 7.19 0.96 7.35
C ALA A 30 5.71 1.19 6.94
N ILE A 31 5.12 2.33 7.32
CA ILE A 31 3.74 2.64 6.93
C ILE A 31 3.62 2.78 5.41
N LYS A 32 4.59 3.45 4.76
CA LYS A 32 4.59 3.59 3.30
C LYS A 32 4.70 2.25 2.58
N SER A 33 5.52 1.33 3.07
CA SER A 33 5.68 0.01 2.44
C SER A 33 4.39 -0.81 2.54
N VAL A 34 3.73 -0.78 3.70
CA VAL A 34 2.43 -1.43 3.91
C VAL A 34 1.35 -0.79 3.04
N ALA A 35 1.27 0.54 2.99
CA ALA A 35 0.30 1.23 2.14
C ALA A 35 0.46 0.91 0.65
N LYS A 36 1.70 0.76 0.18
CA LYS A 36 1.98 0.34 -1.20
C LYS A 36 1.50 -1.09 -1.48
N GLN A 37 1.76 -2.02 -0.55
CA GLN A 37 1.29 -3.40 -0.68
C GLN A 37 -0.24 -3.48 -0.61
N ALA A 38 -0.87 -2.70 0.26
CA ALA A 38 -2.32 -2.63 0.38
C ALA A 38 -2.98 -2.13 -0.91
N ARG A 39 -2.38 -1.13 -1.59
CA ARG A 39 -2.86 -0.67 -2.91
C ARG A 39 -2.79 -1.77 -3.96
N ILE A 40 -1.64 -2.43 -4.07
CA ILE A 40 -1.46 -3.54 -5.04
C ILE A 40 -2.47 -4.66 -4.77
N TYR A 41 -2.69 -4.99 -3.50
CA TYR A 41 -3.70 -5.98 -3.11
C TYR A 41 -5.13 -5.54 -3.48
N ALA A 42 -5.47 -4.27 -3.23
CA ALA A 42 -6.77 -3.72 -3.60
C ALA A 42 -7.01 -3.74 -5.11
N ASP A 43 -5.99 -3.39 -5.91
CA ASP A 43 -6.05 -3.45 -7.37
C ASP A 43 -6.27 -4.89 -7.86
N HIS A 44 -5.54 -5.87 -7.30
CA HIS A 44 -5.73 -7.28 -7.64
C HIS A 44 -7.11 -7.83 -7.24
N GLU A 45 -7.66 -7.39 -6.12
CA GLU A 45 -9.00 -7.78 -5.68
C GLU A 45 -10.08 -7.16 -6.56
N ALA A 46 -9.91 -5.90 -6.97
CA ALA A 46 -10.80 -5.22 -7.93
C ALA A 46 -10.79 -5.94 -9.29
N ASP A 47 -9.61 -6.32 -9.80
CA ASP A 47 -9.47 -7.09 -11.04
C ASP A 47 -10.16 -8.45 -10.96
N ARG A 48 -10.06 -9.14 -9.83
CA ARG A 48 -10.73 -10.43 -9.61
C ARG A 48 -12.25 -10.29 -9.57
N ARG A 49 -12.74 -9.24 -8.91
CA ARG A 49 -14.18 -8.93 -8.87
C ARG A 49 -14.70 -8.60 -10.26
N LEU A 50 -13.99 -7.76 -11.01
CA LEU A 50 -14.33 -7.42 -12.39
C LEU A 50 -14.42 -8.68 -13.28
N LYS A 51 -13.42 -9.57 -13.21
CA LYS A 51 -13.46 -10.84 -13.95
C LYS A 51 -14.67 -11.70 -13.59
N ARG A 52 -15.02 -11.76 -12.30
CA ARG A 52 -16.17 -12.52 -11.82
C ARG A 52 -17.48 -11.93 -12.32
N ASP A 53 -17.65 -10.62 -12.22
CA ASP A 53 -18.85 -9.91 -12.68
C ASP A 53 -19.04 -10.10 -14.20
N MET A 54 -17.97 -10.10 -15.00
CA MET A 54 -18.04 -10.35 -16.44
C MET A 54 -18.50 -11.77 -16.78
N ILE A 55 -18.04 -12.78 -16.02
CA ILE A 55 -18.50 -14.17 -16.18
C ILE A 55 -19.97 -14.29 -15.76
N ASP A 56 -20.37 -13.63 -14.68
CA ASP A 56 -21.76 -13.65 -14.19
C ASP A 56 -22.75 -12.98 -15.17
N ILE A 57 -22.28 -12.00 -15.96
CA ILE A 57 -23.04 -11.39 -17.07
C ILE A 57 -23.13 -12.31 -18.30
N GLY A 58 -22.43 -13.46 -18.28
CA GLY A 58 -22.48 -14.49 -19.31
C GLY A 58 -21.41 -14.36 -20.39
N LEU A 59 -20.37 -13.54 -20.19
CA LEU A 59 -19.20 -13.58 -21.07
C LEU A 59 -18.42 -14.87 -20.88
N SER A 60 -17.94 -15.44 -21.98
CA SER A 60 -16.94 -16.49 -21.89
C SER A 60 -15.64 -15.93 -21.28
N ALA A 61 -14.91 -16.77 -20.55
CA ALA A 61 -13.67 -16.34 -19.88
C ALA A 61 -12.64 -15.75 -20.87
N GLU A 62 -12.66 -16.21 -22.11
CA GLU A 62 -11.76 -15.76 -23.18
C GLU A 62 -12.12 -14.34 -23.69
N GLU A 63 -13.41 -14.03 -23.80
CA GLU A 63 -13.88 -12.68 -24.15
C GLU A 63 -13.63 -11.68 -23.01
N ALA A 64 -13.82 -12.11 -21.77
CA ALA A 64 -13.55 -11.28 -20.60
C ALA A 64 -12.06 -10.88 -20.52
N GLU A 65 -11.13 -11.82 -20.74
CA GLU A 65 -9.71 -11.50 -20.80
C GLU A 65 -9.36 -10.56 -21.97
N ARG A 66 -10.02 -10.73 -23.12
CA ARG A 66 -9.77 -9.87 -24.28
C ARG A 66 -10.20 -8.42 -24.04
N ILE A 67 -11.30 -8.21 -23.33
CA ILE A 67 -11.78 -6.86 -22.95
C ILE A 67 -10.88 -6.24 -21.89
N ILE A 68 -10.46 -7.00 -20.87
CA ILE A 68 -9.55 -6.50 -19.82
C ILE A 68 -8.17 -6.12 -20.41
N ARG A 69 -7.68 -6.87 -21.39
CA ARG A 69 -6.41 -6.57 -22.08
C ARG A 69 -6.53 -5.52 -23.18
N ALA A 70 -7.74 -5.08 -23.52
CA ALA A 70 -7.91 -4.05 -24.53
C ALA A 70 -7.28 -2.75 -24.00
N PRO A 71 -6.32 -2.15 -24.73
CA PRO A 71 -5.76 -0.88 -24.33
C PRO A 71 -6.87 0.16 -24.28
N VAL A 72 -6.98 0.87 -23.17
CA VAL A 72 -7.92 1.99 -23.04
C VAL A 72 -7.42 3.09 -23.98
N SER A 73 -7.97 3.13 -25.20
CA SER A 73 -7.73 4.20 -26.15
C SER A 73 -8.36 5.46 -25.58
N HIS A 74 -7.57 6.28 -24.89
CA HIS A 74 -7.94 7.65 -24.57
C HIS A 74 -7.97 8.44 -25.86
N SER A 75 -9.18 8.66 -26.39
CA SER A 75 -9.48 9.64 -27.44
C SER A 75 -9.46 11.06 -26.89
#